data_AF-A0A9X2F8Z6-F1
#
_entry.id   AF-A0A9X2F8Z6-F1
#
_cell.length_a   1.000
_cell.length_b   1.000
_cell.length_c   1.000
_cell.angle_alpha   90.00
_cell.angle_beta   90.00
_cell.angle_gamma   90.00
#
_symmetry.space_group_name_H-M   'P 1'
#
loop_
_entity.id
_entity.type
_entity.pdbx_description
1 polymer ?
#
loop_
_entity_poly.entity_id
_entity_poly.type
_entity_poly.pdbx_seq_one_letter_code
_entity_poly.pdbx_strand_id
1 'polypeptide(L)'
;MHNSYGQQVDDAIEAGTLGLRKIRRLRGELHHIATDKDALFAPQLEVLFEKAGLSLQHPLNITRLPGHVGPHGKVVNQIILDRLVTATEGLSGTSFRNQLLDELWDLRRQIHNTDFGDLFKAAASRADVLGKF
;
A
#
# COMPACT_ATOMS: atom_id res chain seq x y z
N MET A 1 21.81 -2.65 7.69
CA MET A 1 21.89 -1.37 8.42
C MET A 1 20.47 -0.83 8.52
N HIS A 2 19.87 -0.90 9.70
CA HIS A 2 18.48 -0.51 9.94
C HIS A 2 18.36 1.01 9.82
N ASN A 3 17.55 1.51 8.89
CA ASN A 3 17.41 2.93 8.63
C ASN A 3 16.53 3.57 9.72
N SER A 4 17.17 4.01 10.81
CA SER A 4 16.54 4.63 12.00
C SER A 4 15.71 5.90 11.70
N TYR A 5 15.81 6.44 10.49
CA TYR A 5 15.06 7.62 10.07
C TYR A 5 13.60 7.32 9.67
N GLY A 6 13.32 6.09 9.21
CA GLY A 6 11.95 5.67 8.85
C GLY A 6 11.06 5.57 10.08
N GLN A 7 11.54 4.84 11.10
CA GLN A 7 10.82 4.59 12.35
C GLN A 7 10.41 5.89 13.08
N GLN A 8 11.26 6.92 13.10
CA GLN A 8 10.94 8.21 13.72
C GLN A 8 9.88 9.01 12.96
N VAL A 9 9.82 8.86 11.64
CA VAL A 9 8.78 9.49 10.80
C VAL A 9 7.47 8.73 10.94
N ASP A 10 7.53 7.41 11.05
CA ASP A 10 6.37 6.53 11.22
C ASP A 10 5.69 6.75 12.58
N ASP A 11 6.48 6.81 13.67
CA ASP A 11 5.97 7.16 15.01
C ASP A 11 5.31 8.54 15.02
N ALA A 12 5.86 9.50 14.25
CA ALA A 12 5.32 10.84 14.17
C ALA A 12 4.05 10.94 13.28
N ILE A 13 3.90 10.06 12.28
CA ILE A 13 2.67 9.92 11.49
C ILE A 13 1.59 9.22 12.33
N GLU A 14 1.94 8.13 13.03
CA GLU A 14 1.04 7.41 13.93
C GLU A 14 0.56 8.29 15.10
N ALA A 15 1.45 9.09 15.68
CA ALA A 15 1.12 10.06 16.74
C ALA A 15 0.42 11.33 16.23
N GLY A 16 0.25 11.49 14.91
CA GLY A 16 -0.37 12.67 14.29
C GLY A 16 0.42 13.97 14.45
N THR A 17 1.68 13.90 14.91
CA THR A 17 2.57 15.04 15.13
C THR A 17 3.27 15.48 13.84
N LEU A 18 3.36 14.60 12.85
CA LEU A 18 3.83 14.89 11.51
C LEU A 18 2.70 14.76 10.48
N GLY A 19 2.03 15.87 10.19
CA GLY A 19 1.22 15.98 8.99
C GLY A 19 2.13 16.17 7.78
N LEU A 20 2.02 15.31 6.75
CA LEU A 20 2.65 15.56 5.44
C LEU A 20 2.34 17.00 5.05
N ARG A 21 3.37 17.86 5.06
CA ARG A 21 3.23 19.29 4.77
C ARG A 21 2.41 19.43 3.49
N LYS A 22 1.49 20.41 3.51
CA LYS A 22 0.58 20.83 2.45
C LYS A 22 1.37 21.32 1.21
N ILE A 23 2.16 20.44 0.60
CA ILE A 23 2.89 20.70 -0.63
C ILE A 23 1.83 20.69 -1.73
N ARG A 24 1.50 21.90 -2.20
CA ARG A 24 0.76 22.24 -3.43
C ARG A 24 -0.34 21.26 -3.83
N ARG A 25 -1.62 21.60 -3.60
CA ARG A 25 -2.81 21.10 -4.36
C ARG A 25 -2.48 19.91 -5.30
N LEU A 26 -2.16 18.74 -4.73
CA LEU A 26 -1.71 17.61 -5.54
C LEU A 26 -2.98 17.01 -6.11
N ARG A 27 -3.28 17.32 -7.38
CA ARG A 27 -4.34 16.67 -8.14
C ARG A 27 -4.10 15.17 -8.05
N GLY A 28 -5.09 14.39 -7.59
CA GLY A 28 -4.98 12.94 -7.45
C GLY A 28 -5.78 12.42 -6.26
N GLU A 29 -6.51 11.33 -6.47
CA GLU A 29 -7.28 10.66 -5.44
C GLU A 29 -6.36 9.91 -4.48
N LEU A 30 -6.86 9.66 -3.27
CA LEU A 30 -6.21 8.75 -2.34
C LEU A 30 -6.59 7.32 -2.70
N HIS A 31 -5.59 6.44 -2.71
CA HIS A 31 -5.73 5.05 -3.10
C HIS A 31 -5.05 4.16 -2.07
N HIS A 32 -5.63 2.99 -1.84
CA HIS A 32 -5.02 1.95 -1.01
C HIS A 32 -4.03 1.14 -1.85
N ILE A 33 -2.84 0.90 -1.31
CA ILE A 33 -1.83 0.03 -1.92
C ILE A 33 -2.33 -1.42 -1.85
N ALA A 34 -2.65 -1.88 -0.64
CA ALA A 34 -3.42 -3.08 -0.37
C ALA A 34 -4.91 -2.74 -0.31
N THR A 35 -5.69 -3.19 -1.29
CA THR A 35 -7.10 -2.87 -1.46
C THR A 35 -7.99 -3.30 -0.29
N ASP A 36 -8.95 -2.44 0.07
CA ASP A 36 -10.02 -2.70 1.05
C ASP A 36 -11.38 -2.99 0.41
N LYS A 37 -11.47 -2.91 -0.93
CA LYS A 37 -12.74 -2.98 -1.68
C LYS A 37 -12.90 -4.20 -2.56
N ASP A 38 -11.81 -4.90 -2.84
CA ASP A 38 -11.86 -6.09 -3.68
C ASP A 38 -12.28 -7.32 -2.86
N ALA A 39 -13.45 -7.88 -3.13
CA ALA A 39 -14.00 -9.01 -2.37
C ALA A 39 -13.12 -10.26 -2.34
N LEU A 40 -12.21 -10.45 -3.30
CA LEU A 40 -11.30 -11.60 -3.33
C LEU A 40 -10.04 -11.34 -2.48
N PHE A 41 -9.55 -10.11 -2.47
CA PHE A 41 -8.26 -9.77 -1.86
C PHE A 41 -8.38 -9.12 -0.48
N ALA A 42 -9.41 -8.30 -0.26
CA ALA A 42 -9.62 -7.58 0.99
C ALA A 42 -9.62 -8.54 2.21
N PRO A 43 -10.31 -9.70 2.21
CA PRO A 43 -10.27 -10.61 3.36
C PRO A 43 -8.86 -11.17 3.66
N GLN A 44 -8.07 -11.43 2.62
CA GLN A 44 -6.71 -11.95 2.78
C GLN A 44 -5.76 -10.88 3.32
N LEU A 45 -5.92 -9.65 2.84
CA LEU A 45 -5.16 -8.49 3.28
C LEU A 45 -5.55 -8.08 4.71
N GLU A 46 -6.84 -8.16 5.07
CA GLU A 46 -7.32 -7.93 6.43
C GLU A 46 -6.64 -8.86 7.42
N VAL A 47 -6.62 -10.18 7.16
CA VAL A 47 -5.93 -11.16 8.03
C VAL A 47 -4.45 -10.81 8.20
N LEU A 48 -3.78 -10.39 7.12
CA LEU A 48 -2.37 -10.02 7.16
C LEU A 48 -2.14 -8.77 8.02
N PHE A 49 -2.97 -7.73 7.86
CA PHE A 49 -2.87 -6.49 8.64
C PHE A 49 -3.26 -6.71 10.11
N GLU A 50 -4.29 -7.50 10.38
CA GLU A 50 -4.69 -7.87 11.75
C GLU A 50 -3.57 -8.60 12.49
N LYS A 51 -2.86 -9.51 11.81
CA LYS A 51 -1.68 -10.19 12.38
C LYS A 51 -0.56 -9.22 12.78
N ALA A 52 -0.47 -8.06 12.13
CA ALA A 52 0.43 -6.96 12.48
C ALA A 52 -0.13 -5.97 13.51
N GLY A 53 -1.38 -6.14 13.96
CA GLY A 53 -2.09 -5.16 14.78
C GLY A 53 -2.35 -3.85 14.03
N LEU A 54 -2.66 -3.93 12.74
CA LEU A 54 -2.90 -2.80 11.84
C LEU A 54 -4.30 -2.90 11.21
N SER A 55 -4.79 -1.77 10.70
CA SER A 55 -6.00 -1.70 9.86
C SER A 55 -5.59 -1.46 8.40
N LEU A 56 -6.38 -1.92 7.43
CA LEU A 56 -6.19 -1.53 6.02
C LEU A 56 -6.28 0.00 5.81
N GLN A 57 -6.87 0.74 6.75
CA GLN A 57 -6.89 2.20 6.72
C GLN A 57 -5.59 2.85 7.25
N HIS A 58 -4.57 2.05 7.56
CA HIS A 58 -3.30 2.55 8.06
C HIS A 58 -2.70 3.59 7.10
N PRO A 59 -2.16 4.73 7.60
CA PRO A 59 -1.62 5.77 6.74
C PRO A 59 -0.55 5.30 5.76
N LEU A 60 0.27 4.29 6.10
CA LEU A 60 1.26 3.71 5.18
C LEU A 60 0.64 2.88 4.04
N ASN A 61 -0.60 2.42 4.18
CA ASN A 61 -1.33 1.75 3.12
C ASN A 61 -1.99 2.72 2.12
N ILE A 62 -2.02 4.03 2.40
CA ILE A 62 -2.73 5.01 1.56
C ILE A 62 -1.74 5.88 0.80
N THR A 63 -1.78 5.88 -0.53
CA THR A 63 -0.93 6.71 -1.38
C THR A 63 -1.78 7.66 -2.25
N ARG A 64 -1.19 8.76 -2.70
CA ARG A 64 -1.87 9.71 -3.60
C ARG A 64 -1.40 9.49 -5.03
N LEU A 65 -2.32 9.25 -5.96
CA LEU A 65 -1.96 8.98 -7.35
C LEU A 65 -2.63 9.98 -8.31
N PRO A 66 -1.86 10.96 -8.84
CA PRO A 66 -2.36 11.87 -9.86
C PRO A 66 -2.81 11.11 -11.13
N GLY A 67 -4.03 11.38 -11.59
CA GLY A 67 -4.56 10.83 -12.84
C GLY A 67 -5.05 9.37 -12.76
N HIS A 68 -4.99 8.74 -11.59
CA HIS A 68 -5.47 7.38 -11.37
C HIS A 68 -6.92 7.38 -10.86
N VAL A 69 -7.79 6.57 -11.48
CA VAL A 69 -9.24 6.52 -11.19
C VAL A 69 -9.69 5.06 -11.16
N GLY A 70 -10.49 4.72 -10.15
CA GLY A 70 -11.10 3.40 -10.00
C GLY A 70 -10.25 2.39 -9.22
N PRO A 71 -10.78 1.17 -9.01
CA PRO A 71 -10.09 0.12 -8.28
C PRO A 71 -8.96 -0.50 -9.10
N HIS A 72 -7.93 -1.01 -8.42
CA HIS A 72 -6.86 -1.78 -9.05
C HIS A 72 -7.38 -3.12 -9.61
N GLY A 73 -6.88 -3.50 -10.78
CA GLY A 73 -7.12 -4.81 -11.38
C GLY A 73 -6.57 -5.96 -10.55
N LYS A 74 -7.11 -7.16 -10.79
CA LYS A 74 -6.80 -8.39 -10.02
C LYS A 74 -5.31 -8.74 -10.01
N VAL A 75 -4.62 -8.49 -11.13
CA VAL A 75 -3.17 -8.76 -11.25
C VAL A 75 -2.37 -7.90 -10.27
N VAL A 76 -2.69 -6.61 -10.15
CA VAL A 76 -2.01 -5.74 -9.18
C VAL A 76 -2.32 -6.16 -7.76
N ASN A 77 -3.58 -6.47 -7.44
CA ASN A 77 -3.94 -6.94 -6.10
C ASN A 77 -3.20 -8.23 -5.72
N GLN A 78 -3.03 -9.15 -6.66
CA GLN A 78 -2.25 -10.37 -6.44
C GLN A 78 -0.76 -10.06 -6.19
N ILE A 79 -0.14 -9.22 -7.01
CA ILE A 79 1.28 -8.84 -6.84
C ILE A 79 1.50 -8.18 -5.46
N ILE A 80 0.58 -7.31 -5.03
CA ILE A 80 0.66 -6.67 -3.71
C ILE A 80 0.53 -7.72 -2.61
N LEU A 81 -0.46 -8.61 -2.67
CA LEU A 81 -0.64 -9.66 -1.68
C LEU A 81 0.60 -10.56 -1.59
N ASP A 82 1.11 -11.04 -2.73
CA ASP A 82 2.28 -11.92 -2.80
C ASP A 82 3.51 -11.27 -2.16
N ARG A 83 3.76 -10.00 -2.48
CA ARG A 83 4.89 -9.26 -1.91
C ARG A 83 4.78 -9.11 -0.39
N LEU A 84 3.60 -8.76 0.12
CA LEU A 84 3.39 -8.61 1.56
C LEU A 84 3.51 -9.96 2.28
N VAL A 85 3.00 -11.05 1.69
CA VAL A 85 3.13 -12.40 2.23
C VAL A 85 4.60 -12.84 2.24
N THR A 86 5.32 -12.72 1.12
CA THR A 86 6.73 -13.07 1.02
C THR A 86 7.60 -12.24 1.98
N ALA A 87 7.36 -10.93 2.07
CA ALA A 87 8.12 -10.07 2.98
C ALA A 87 7.95 -10.52 4.44
N THR A 88 6.76 -11.00 4.81
CA THR A 88 6.43 -11.34 6.20
C THR A 88 6.51 -12.84 6.53
N GLU A 89 6.98 -13.65 5.58
CA GLU A 89 7.07 -15.10 5.72
C GLU A 89 7.99 -15.50 6.89
N GLY A 90 7.53 -16.45 7.71
CA GLY A 90 8.27 -16.91 8.89
C GLY A 90 8.35 -15.91 10.05
N LEU A 91 7.81 -14.70 9.92
CA LEU A 91 7.83 -13.67 10.97
C LEU A 91 6.57 -13.71 11.86
N SER A 92 6.70 -13.21 13.10
CA SER A 92 5.59 -13.04 14.04
C SER A 92 5.80 -11.82 14.96
N GLY A 93 4.72 -11.37 15.62
CA GLY A 93 4.78 -10.25 16.58
C GLY A 93 5.36 -8.96 15.98
N THR A 94 6.26 -8.31 16.72
CA THR A 94 6.85 -7.02 16.31
C THR A 94 7.64 -7.12 15.00
N SER A 95 8.36 -8.22 14.74
CA SER A 95 9.13 -8.35 13.50
C SER A 95 8.22 -8.46 12.28
N PHE A 96 7.08 -9.15 12.41
CA PHE A 96 6.06 -9.21 11.37
C PHE A 96 5.46 -7.84 11.08
N ARG A 97 5.08 -7.10 12.14
CA ARG A 97 4.56 -5.73 12.00
C ARG A 97 5.53 -4.83 11.27
N ASN A 98 6.78 -4.78 11.73
CA ASN A 98 7.79 -3.88 11.15
C ASN A 98 8.05 -4.21 9.69
N GLN A 99 8.19 -5.50 9.36
CA GLN A 99 8.45 -5.92 7.99
C GLN A 99 7.27 -5.64 7.04
N LEU A 100 6.03 -5.74 7.53
CA LEU A 100 4.84 -5.36 6.75
C LEU A 100 4.82 -3.86 6.46
N LEU A 101 5.16 -3.02 7.45
CA LEU A 101 5.23 -1.56 7.27
C LEU A 101 6.37 -1.16 6.32
N ASP A 102 7.54 -1.80 6.45
CA ASP A 102 8.69 -1.59 5.56
C ASP A 102 8.33 -1.93 4.10
N GLU A 103 7.66 -3.06 3.86
CA GLU A 103 7.24 -3.46 2.51
C GLU A 103 6.19 -2.48 1.93
N LEU A 104 5.24 -2.00 2.74
CA LEU A 104 4.27 -0.98 2.31
C LEU A 104 4.98 0.34 1.93
N TRP A 105 6.00 0.73 2.68
CA TRP A 105 6.80 1.91 2.38
C TRP A 105 7.59 1.74 1.08
N ASP A 106 8.19 0.57 0.86
CA ASP A 106 8.91 0.26 -0.37
C ASP A 106 7.99 0.22 -1.59
N LEU A 107 6.83 -0.42 -1.46
CA LEU A 107 5.77 -0.40 -2.47
C LEU A 107 5.37 1.02 -2.83
N ARG A 108 5.11 1.86 -1.82
CA ARG A 108 4.79 3.27 -2.02
C ARG A 108 5.89 3.98 -2.82
N ARG A 109 7.17 3.81 -2.45
CA ARG A 109 8.28 4.44 -3.18
C ARG A 109 8.34 3.97 -4.63
N GLN A 110 8.18 2.68 -4.88
CA GLN A 110 8.22 2.11 -6.23
C GLN A 110 7.07 2.63 -7.09
N ILE A 111 5.87 2.76 -6.53
CA ILE A 111 4.71 3.35 -7.21
C ILE A 111 4.99 4.78 -7.71
N HIS A 112 5.82 5.54 -7.00
CA HIS A 112 6.15 6.93 -7.36
C HIS A 112 7.37 7.09 -8.26
N ASN A 113 8.32 6.15 -8.23
CA ASN A 113 9.66 6.36 -8.78
C ASN A 113 10.13 5.29 -9.78
N THR A 114 9.28 4.33 -10.16
CA THR A 114 9.67 3.20 -11.02
C THR A 114 8.56 2.80 -11.99
N ASP A 115 8.88 1.95 -12.96
CA ASP A 115 7.94 1.32 -13.91
C ASP A 115 6.79 0.58 -13.20
N PHE A 116 6.99 0.15 -11.95
CA PHE A 116 5.91 -0.42 -11.13
C PHE A 116 4.75 0.56 -10.95
N GLY A 117 5.04 1.86 -10.87
CA GLY A 117 4.04 2.92 -10.83
C GLY A 117 3.17 2.98 -12.09
N ASP A 118 3.72 2.65 -13.24
CA ASP A 118 2.98 2.66 -14.50
C ASP A 118 2.10 1.42 -14.62
N LEU A 119 2.58 0.23 -14.19
CA LEU A 119 1.74 -0.96 -14.04
C LEU A 119 0.59 -0.70 -13.06
N PHE A 120 0.90 -0.13 -11.90
CA PHE A 120 -0.07 0.17 -10.85
C PHE A 120 -1.15 1.15 -11.34
N LYS A 121 -0.78 2.13 -12.16
CA LYS A 121 -1.73 3.08 -12.78
C LYS A 121 -2.52 2.46 -13.92
N ALA A 122 -1.89 1.62 -14.75
CA ALA A 122 -2.49 1.02 -15.95
C ALA A 122 -3.55 -0.03 -15.63
N ALA A 123 -3.37 -0.81 -14.56
CA ALA A 123 -4.31 -1.86 -14.15
C ALA A 123 -5.65 -1.35 -13.61
N ALA A 124 -5.84 -0.03 -13.44
CA ALA A 124 -7.16 0.57 -13.17
C ALA A 124 -7.82 1.15 -14.44
N SER A 125 -7.20 0.98 -15.61
CA SER A 125 -7.82 1.33 -16.87
C SER A 125 -9.11 0.51 -17.06
N ARG A 126 -10.18 1.21 -17.46
CA ARG A 126 -11.54 0.69 -17.76
C ARG A 126 -11.61 -0.64 -18.52
N ALA A 127 -10.56 -1.07 -19.20
CA ALA A 127 -10.49 -2.34 -19.92
C ALA A 127 -10.65 -3.56 -18.99
N ASP A 128 -10.04 -3.55 -17.80
CA ASP A 128 -10.08 -4.69 -16.88
C ASP A 128 -11.40 -4.76 -16.08
N VAL A 129 -12.08 -3.63 -15.91
CA VAL A 129 -13.33 -3.51 -15.13
C VAL A 129 -14.54 -4.06 -15.90
N LEU A 130 -14.45 -4.23 -17.23
CA LEU A 130 -15.57 -4.67 -18.08
C LEU A 130 -15.49 -6.12 -18.57
N GLY A 131 -14.54 -6.93 -18.10
CA GLY A 131 -14.57 -8.39 -18.28
C GLY A 131 -14.73 -8.83 -19.75
N LYS A 132 -13.79 -8.43 -20.62
CA LYS A 132 -13.65 -9.05 -21.94
C LYS A 132 -12.24 -9.60 -22.09
N PHE A 133 -12.09 -10.87 -21.72
CA PHE A 133 -11.09 -11.77 -22.27
C PHE A 133 -11.66 -12.41 -23.53
#